data_AF-A0A0R1VX24-F1
#
_entry.id   AF-A0A0R1VX24-F1
#
_cell.length_a   1.000
_cell.length_b   1.000
_cell.length_c   1.000
_cell.angle_alpha   90.00
_cell.angle_beta   90.00
_cell.angle_gamma   90.00
#
_symmetry.space_group_name_H-M   'P 1'
#
loop_
_entity.id
_entity.type
_entity.pdbx_description
1 polymer ?
#
loop_
_entity_poly.entity_id
_entity_poly.type
_entity_poly.pdbx_seq_one_letter_code
_entity_poly.pdbx_strand_id
1 'polypeptide(L)'
;MNIKSRSFFPLLIGTIAGFISGLQASGFLHQSERLTPQQILSRVRQEFQRETPIQDSWISTRPEPFQKFALKTFVYHGGVSRLEDQQLIQYDFLADATTGSVLELKRNNFNAQLSN
;
A
#
# COMPACT_ATOMS: atom_id res chain seq x y z
N MET A 1 -16.45 -8.27 -36.19
CA MET A 1 -15.07 -8.54 -35.75
C MET A 1 -14.31 -7.23 -35.84
N ASN A 2 -13.95 -6.59 -34.73
CA ASN A 2 -13.15 -5.36 -34.79
C ASN A 2 -12.22 -5.25 -33.59
N ILE A 3 -11.02 -4.77 -33.88
CA ILE A 3 -9.76 -5.21 -33.27
C ILE A 3 -9.41 -4.29 -32.09
N LYS A 4 -9.00 -4.93 -31.00
CA LYS A 4 -8.56 -4.42 -29.69
C LYS A 4 -7.54 -3.27 -29.80
N SER A 5 -7.79 -2.10 -29.18
CA SER A 5 -6.73 -1.15 -28.87
C SER A 5 -6.01 -1.63 -27.60
N ARG A 6 -4.76 -2.07 -27.75
CA ARG A 6 -3.88 -2.33 -26.62
C ARG A 6 -3.12 -1.05 -26.33
N SER A 7 -3.67 -0.21 -25.44
CA SER A 7 -2.85 0.82 -24.78
C SER A 7 -1.90 0.11 -23.82
N PHE A 8 -0.74 -0.27 -24.35
CA PHE A 8 0.43 -0.55 -23.54
C PHE A 8 0.82 0.78 -22.87
N PHE A 9 0.59 0.90 -21.55
CA PHE A 9 1.23 1.91 -20.69
C PHE A 9 2.48 1.27 -20.02
N PRO A 10 3.63 1.13 -20.70
CA PRO A 10 4.86 0.77 -20.02
C PRO A 10 5.59 2.07 -19.68
N LEU A 11 5.19 2.77 -18.61
CA LEU A 11 6.00 3.85 -18.04
C LEU A 11 5.66 4.02 -16.55
N LEU A 12 6.66 3.78 -15.70
CA LEU A 12 6.85 4.48 -14.42
C LEU A 12 5.74 4.35 -13.36
N ILE A 13 5.49 3.14 -12.85
CA ILE A 13 4.96 3.00 -11.48
C ILE A 13 5.96 2.19 -10.66
N GLY A 14 7.17 2.74 -10.53
CA GLY A 14 8.23 2.19 -9.69
C GLY A 14 8.67 3.12 -8.56
N THR A 15 8.26 4.39 -8.54
CA THR A 15 8.91 5.39 -7.67
C THR A 15 8.01 6.51 -7.12
N ILE A 16 6.69 6.54 -7.36
CA ILE A 16 5.89 7.74 -7.02
C ILE A 16 5.13 7.69 -5.68
N ALA A 17 4.84 6.55 -5.07
CA ALA A 17 4.02 6.53 -3.84
C ALA A 17 4.83 6.37 -2.53
N GLY A 18 6.06 6.88 -2.48
CA GLY A 18 6.91 6.80 -1.27
C GLY A 18 6.59 7.81 -0.17
N PHE A 19 5.66 8.73 -0.38
CA PHE A 19 5.26 9.71 0.62
C PHE A 19 3.75 9.99 0.49
N ILE A 20 2.89 9.10 1.02
CA ILE A 20 1.65 9.62 1.60
C ILE A 20 2.10 10.32 2.88
N SER A 21 2.40 11.63 2.76
CA SER A 21 2.87 12.46 3.85
C SER A 21 1.88 12.35 5.02
N GLY A 22 2.37 11.86 6.17
CA GLY A 22 1.66 11.83 7.43
C GLY A 22 1.38 13.24 7.98
N LEU A 23 0.61 14.06 7.25
CA LEU A 23 0.20 15.41 7.67
C LEU A 23 -1.03 15.37 8.59
N GLN A 24 -0.99 14.45 9.55
CA GLN A 24 -1.83 14.51 10.73
C GLN A 24 -1.02 14.10 11.96
N ALA A 25 0.21 14.62 12.07
CA ALA A 25 0.89 14.73 13.35
C ALA A 25 0.17 15.84 14.15
N SER A 26 -0.99 15.50 14.75
CA SER A 26 -1.55 16.29 15.84
C SER A 26 -0.49 16.37 16.93
N GLY A 27 0.05 17.57 17.15
CA GLY A 27 1.17 17.80 18.05
C GLY A 27 0.88 17.31 19.46
N PHE A 28 1.34 16.12 19.78
CA PHE A 28 1.52 15.67 21.15
C PHE A 28 2.79 14.84 21.19
N LEU A 29 3.86 15.47 21.66
CA LEU A 29 5.03 14.81 22.21
C LEU A 29 4.56 14.04 23.45
N HIS A 30 3.89 12.92 23.24
CA HIS A 30 3.56 11.92 24.24
C HIS A 30 4.13 10.62 23.70
N GLN A 31 4.79 9.87 24.58
CA GLN A 31 5.43 8.57 24.32
C GLN A 31 4.60 7.78 23.28
N SER A 32 5.09 7.73 22.04
CA SER A 32 4.26 7.44 20.88
C SER A 32 3.82 5.97 20.92
N GLU A 33 2.61 5.72 21.41
CA GLU A 33 1.98 4.41 21.26
C GLU A 33 1.85 4.11 19.76
N ARG A 34 2.18 2.88 19.38
CA ARG A 34 2.02 2.43 18.00
C ARG A 34 0.55 2.52 17.61
N LEU A 35 0.28 2.95 16.38
CA LEU A 35 -1.05 2.87 15.82
C LEU A 35 -1.47 1.40 15.72
N THR A 36 -2.77 1.14 15.90
CA THR A 36 -3.30 -0.21 15.72
C THR A 36 -3.29 -0.59 14.23
N PRO A 37 -3.17 -1.89 13.90
CA PRO A 37 -3.23 -2.33 12.51
C PRO A 37 -4.51 -1.85 11.81
N GLN A 38 -5.64 -1.87 12.52
CA GLN A 38 -6.93 -1.47 11.96
C GLN A 38 -6.99 0.03 11.65
N GLN A 39 -6.37 0.89 12.48
CA GLN A 39 -6.26 2.32 12.19
C GLN A 39 -5.48 2.57 10.90
N ILE A 40 -4.34 1.88 10.74
CA ILE A 40 -3.50 1.99 9.55
C ILE A 40 -4.25 1.47 8.31
N LEU A 41 -4.83 0.27 8.39
CA LEU A 41 -5.60 -0.32 7.29
C LEU A 41 -6.77 0.58 6.86
N SER A 42 -7.45 1.21 7.81
CA SER A 42 -8.54 2.14 7.50
C SER A 42 -8.04 3.35 6.72
N ARG A 43 -6.89 3.93 7.10
CA ARG A 43 -6.29 5.08 6.38
C ARG A 43 -5.86 4.68 4.98
N VAL A 44 -5.15 3.55 4.83
CA VAL A 44 -4.69 3.07 3.52
C VAL A 44 -5.88 2.82 2.60
N ARG A 45 -6.94 2.14 3.08
CA ARG A 45 -8.16 1.95 2.28
C ARG A 45 -8.77 3.26 1.82
N GLN A 46 -8.89 4.25 2.70
CA GLN A 46 -9.48 5.54 2.36
C GLN A 46 -8.71 6.25 1.25
N GLU A 47 -7.38 6.23 1.30
CA GLU A 47 -6.57 6.84 0.24
C GLU A 47 -6.70 6.08 -1.09
N PHE A 48 -6.67 4.74 -1.10
CA PHE A 48 -6.88 3.96 -2.32
C PHE A 48 -8.28 4.13 -2.93
N GLN A 49 -9.30 4.25 -2.08
CA GLN A 49 -10.69 4.44 -2.50
C GLN A 49 -10.94 5.79 -3.18
N ARG A 50 -10.06 6.80 -3.00
CA ARG A 50 -10.21 8.12 -3.66
C ARG A 50 -10.02 8.04 -5.17
N GLU A 51 -9.18 7.13 -5.64
CA GLU A 51 -8.92 6.92 -7.07
C GLU A 51 -9.93 5.94 -7.67
N THR A 52 -10.14 4.81 -7.00
CA THR A 52 -10.86 3.65 -7.53
C THR A 52 -11.42 2.78 -6.41
N PRO A 53 -12.57 2.09 -6.59
CA PRO A 53 -13.09 1.15 -5.61
C PRO A 53 -12.10 0.01 -5.31
N ILE A 54 -11.85 -0.24 -4.03
CA ILE A 54 -11.13 -1.43 -3.56
C ILE A 54 -12.06 -2.64 -3.56
N GLN A 55 -11.50 -3.83 -3.78
CA GLN A 55 -12.21 -5.10 -3.69
C GLN A 55 -12.00 -5.77 -2.33
N ASP A 56 -10.74 -5.80 -1.87
CA ASP A 56 -10.39 -6.40 -0.58
C ASP A 56 -9.17 -5.70 0.04
N SER A 57 -8.93 -5.94 1.32
CA SER A 57 -7.79 -5.39 2.05
C SER A 57 -7.47 -6.21 3.30
N TRP A 58 -6.19 -6.33 3.63
CA TRP A 58 -5.72 -7.02 4.83
C TRP A 58 -4.52 -6.32 5.46
N ILE A 59 -4.29 -6.61 6.73
CA ILE A 59 -3.10 -6.16 7.46
C ILE A 59 -2.71 -7.21 8.51
N SER A 60 -1.41 -7.37 8.71
CA SER A 60 -0.83 -8.19 9.76
C SER A 60 -1.24 -7.70 11.16
N THR A 61 -1.44 -8.62 12.09
CA THR A 61 -1.86 -8.30 13.46
C THR A 61 -0.71 -7.76 14.31
N ARG A 62 0.53 -8.20 14.04
CA ARG A 62 1.72 -7.82 14.81
C ARG A 62 2.72 -7.11 13.91
N PRO A 63 3.34 -6.01 14.38
CA PRO A 63 4.35 -5.33 13.61
C PRO A 63 5.70 -6.05 13.74
N GLU A 64 6.52 -5.94 12.70
CA GLU A 64 7.83 -6.58 12.62
C GLU A 64 8.96 -5.52 12.54
N PRO A 65 10.15 -5.80 13.10
CA PRO A 65 11.30 -4.92 12.93
C PRO A 65 11.65 -4.76 11.45
N PHE A 66 11.86 -3.53 11.03
CA PHE A 66 12.21 -3.19 9.66
C PHE A 66 13.46 -2.30 9.64
N GLN A 67 14.41 -2.67 8.79
CA GLN A 67 15.61 -1.88 8.55
C GLN A 67 15.89 -1.75 7.06
N LYS A 68 15.98 -0.51 6.59
CA LYS A 68 16.38 -0.17 5.22
C LYS A 68 17.31 1.04 5.27
N PHE A 69 18.58 0.84 4.92
CA PHE A 69 19.65 1.82 5.12
C PHE A 69 19.74 2.28 6.59
N ALA A 70 19.59 3.58 6.85
CA ALA A 70 19.62 4.18 8.18
C ALA A 70 18.26 4.17 8.90
N LEU A 71 17.16 3.85 8.20
CA LEU A 71 15.83 3.77 8.80
C LEU A 71 15.69 2.46 9.58
N LYS A 72 15.42 2.56 10.89
CA LYS A 72 15.06 1.45 11.77
C LYS A 72 13.72 1.77 12.42
N THR A 73 12.71 0.94 12.16
CA THR A 73 11.37 1.12 12.70
C THR A 73 10.66 -0.24 12.84
N PHE A 74 9.40 -0.23 13.22
CA PHE A 74 8.51 -1.37 13.17
C PHE A 74 7.47 -1.12 12.07
N VAL A 75 7.14 -2.16 11.31
CA VAL A 75 6.17 -2.05 10.21
C VAL A 75 5.08 -3.10 10.31
N TYR A 76 3.91 -2.76 9.81
CA TYR A 76 2.88 -3.71 9.47
C TYR A 76 2.95 -4.04 7.98
N HIS A 77 2.91 -5.33 7.68
CA HIS A 77 2.62 -5.81 6.33
C HIS A 77 1.11 -5.76 6.10
N GLY A 78 0.70 -5.35 4.91
CA GLY A 78 -0.68 -5.43 4.49
C GLY A 78 -0.81 -5.42 2.98
N GLY A 79 -2.05 -5.38 2.51
CA GLY A 79 -2.30 -5.19 1.11
C GLY A 79 -3.74 -4.76 0.82
N VAL A 80 -3.93 -4.23 -0.38
CA VAL A 80 -5.23 -3.84 -0.93
C VAL A 80 -5.35 -4.37 -2.35
N SER A 81 -6.52 -4.83 -2.74
CA SER A 81 -6.79 -5.25 -4.11
C SER A 81 -7.81 -4.34 -4.77
N ARG A 82 -7.65 -4.13 -6.08
CA ARG A 82 -8.60 -3.39 -6.91
C ARG A 82 -8.69 -3.97 -8.32
N LEU A 83 -9.76 -3.61 -9.03
CA LEU A 83 -9.90 -3.94 -10.45
C LEU A 83 -9.23 -2.86 -11.30
N GLU A 84 -8.25 -3.27 -12.11
CA GLU A 84 -7.63 -2.43 -13.14
C GLU A 84 -7.77 -3.16 -14.48
N ASP A 85 -8.36 -2.52 -15.49
CA ASP A 85 -8.57 -3.14 -16.81
C ASP A 85 -9.22 -4.54 -16.73
N GLN A 86 -10.19 -4.70 -15.83
CA GLN A 86 -10.90 -5.96 -15.54
C GLN A 86 -10.01 -7.07 -14.96
N GLN A 87 -8.80 -6.74 -14.50
CA GLN A 87 -7.90 -7.64 -13.79
C GLN A 87 -7.87 -7.28 -12.31
N LEU A 88 -7.93 -8.30 -11.45
CA LEU A 88 -7.71 -8.12 -10.02
C LEU A 88 -6.21 -7.93 -9.77
N ILE A 89 -5.85 -6.73 -9.32
CA ILE A 89 -4.47 -6.35 -9.01
C ILE A 89 -4.33 -6.20 -7.50
N GLN A 90 -3.27 -6.80 -6.96
CA GLN A 90 -2.91 -6.71 -5.55
C GLN A 90 -1.79 -5.71 -5.35
N TYR A 91 -1.94 -4.87 -4.34
CA TYR A 91 -0.93 -3.93 -3.89
C TYR A 91 -0.53 -4.30 -2.46
N ASP A 92 0.67 -4.82 -2.27
CA ASP A 92 1.22 -5.11 -0.96
C ASP A 92 1.96 -3.89 -0.43
N PHE A 93 1.77 -3.56 0.84
CA PHE A 93 2.39 -2.40 1.47
C PHE A 93 3.12 -2.75 2.77
N LEU A 94 4.14 -1.95 3.08
CA LEU A 94 4.76 -1.87 4.40
C LEU A 94 4.39 -0.51 5.01
N ALA A 95 3.71 -0.51 6.16
CA ALA A 95 3.31 0.70 6.85
C ALA A 95 4.03 0.86 8.18
N ASP A 96 4.62 2.02 8.44
CA ASP A 96 5.27 2.36 9.70
C ASP A 96 4.27 2.30 10.86
N ALA A 97 4.60 1.55 11.90
CA ALA A 97 3.70 1.29 13.02
C ALA A 97 3.46 2.52 13.92
N THR A 98 4.32 3.53 13.86
CA THR A 98 4.22 4.73 14.70
C THR A 98 3.39 5.82 14.02
N THR A 99 3.64 6.03 12.73
CA THR A 99 3.04 7.12 11.94
C THR A 99 1.90 6.66 11.04
N GLY A 100 1.87 5.37 10.69
CA GLY A 100 0.98 4.81 9.68
C GLY A 100 1.39 5.12 8.24
N SER A 101 2.57 5.72 8.03
CA SER A 101 3.07 6.07 6.70
C SER A 101 3.41 4.81 5.91
N VAL A 102 3.00 4.74 4.64
CA VAL A 102 3.39 3.64 3.74
C VAL A 102 4.84 3.86 3.28
N LEU A 103 5.73 2.98 3.71
CA LEU A 103 7.17 3.00 3.41
C LEU A 103 7.50 2.28 2.10
N GLU A 104 6.70 1.27 1.74
CA GLU A 104 6.87 0.50 0.52
C GLU A 104 5.50 0.10 -0.02
N LEU A 105 5.36 0.11 -1.33
CA LEU A 105 4.17 -0.33 -2.04
C LEU A 105 4.60 -1.13 -3.28
N LYS A 106 4.16 -2.39 -3.35
CA LYS A 106 4.49 -3.31 -4.43
C LYS A 106 3.23 -3.79 -5.14
N ARG A 107 3.16 -3.56 -6.44
CA ARG A 107 2.09 -4.09 -7.31
C ARG A 107 2.41 -5.53 -7.69
N ASN A 108 1.53 -6.46 -7.34
CA ASN A 108 1.57 -7.85 -7.74
C ASN A 108 0.40 -8.15 -8.69
N ASN A 109 0.71 -8.71 -9.86
CA ASN A 109 -0.29 -9.21 -10.79
C ASN A 109 -0.33 -10.75 -10.71
N PHE A 110 -1.33 -11.31 -10.03
CA PHE A 110 -1.48 -12.76 -9.86
C PHE A 110 -1.54 -13.51 -11.20
N ASN A 111 -2.18 -12.92 -12.22
CA ASN A 111 -2.38 -13.59 -13.50
C ASN A 111 -1.09 -13.69 -14.33
N ALA A 112 -0.14 -12.77 -14.14
CA ALA A 112 1.13 -12.79 -14.86
C ALA A 112 2.10 -13.89 -14.36
N GLN A 113 1.86 -14.44 -13.17
CA GLN A 113 2.70 -15.51 -12.60
C GLN A 113 2.28 -16.91 -13.03
N LEU A 114 1.03 -17.08 -13.48
CA LEU A 114 0.48 -18.38 -13.93
C LEU A 114 0.66 -18.61 -15.44
N SER A 115 1.14 -17.60 -16.18
CA SER A 115 1.36 -17.67 -17.62
C SER A 115 2.81 -17.99 -18.02
N ASN A 116 3.67 -18.34 -17.04
CA ASN A 116 5.07 -18.72 -17.24
C ASN A 116 5.30 -20.17 -16.83
#